data_AF-J7QAQ0-F1
#
_entry.id   AF-J7QAQ0-F1
#
_cell.length_a   1.000
_cell.length_b   1.000
_cell.length_c   1.000
_cell.angle_alpha   90.00
_cell.angle_beta   90.00
_cell.angle_gamma   90.00
#
_symmetry.space_group_name_H-M   'P 1'
#
loop_
_entity.id
_entity.type
_entity.pdbx_description
1 polymer ?
#
loop_
_entity_poly.entity_id
_entity_poly.type
_entity_poly.pdbx_seq_one_letter_code
_entity_poly.pdbx_strand_id
1 'polypeptide(L)'
;MRRYGLGVIFLGLALALCGAYGMWSGWDYIQLERGWSLFIGGATAVSGGVVTMALGRAIGVLGRIADKVPAMQASATADLVEDAPAPQQQQQPVAATPPPKPPVEVDRYMTAGSVYVMFSDGSVEVQTNGLARRYSSLAALRADTGVGGG
;
A
#
# COMPACT_ATOMS: atom_id res chain seq x y z
N MET A 1 5.22 -0.36 24.44
CA MET A 1 5.47 0.62 23.35
C MET A 1 6.34 -0.07 22.30
N ARG A 2 5.78 -0.47 21.15
CA ARG A 2 6.58 -1.07 20.08
C ARG A 2 7.44 0.01 19.42
N ARG A 3 8.76 -0.20 19.41
CA ARG A 3 9.77 0.75 18.90
C ARG A 3 9.91 0.63 17.37
N TYR A 4 8.86 0.98 16.65
CA TYR A 4 8.88 0.90 15.18
C TYR A 4 9.90 1.87 14.57
N GLY A 5 10.75 1.38 13.67
CA GLY A 5 11.66 2.20 12.87
C GLY A 5 12.84 2.83 13.61
N LEU A 6 12.92 2.76 14.94
CA LEU A 6 13.99 3.39 15.73
C LEU A 6 15.39 2.88 15.36
N GLY A 7 15.55 1.56 15.15
CA GLY A 7 16.83 0.99 14.74
C GLY A 7 17.33 1.55 13.40
N VAL A 8 16.43 1.73 12.44
CA VAL A 8 16.75 2.30 11.12
C VAL A 8 17.14 3.78 11.26
N ILE A 9 16.47 4.53 12.14
CA ILE A 9 16.82 5.94 12.42
C ILE A 9 18.22 6.03 13.03
N PHE A 10 18.54 5.20 14.03
CA PHE A 10 19.88 5.18 14.63
C PHE A 10 20.96 4.77 13.64
N LEU A 11 20.67 3.79 12.78
CA LEU A 11 21.58 3.41 11.70
C LEU A 11 21.82 4.57 10.74
N GLY A 12 20.75 5.27 10.33
CA GLY A 12 20.86 6.47 9.50
C GLY A 12 21.66 7.60 10.16
N LEU A 13 21.48 7.80 11.48
CA LEU A 13 22.28 8.74 12.28
C LEU A 13 23.76 8.36 12.29
N ALA A 14 24.07 7.12 12.59
CA ALA A 14 25.44 6.64 12.64
C ALA A 14 26.11 6.78 11.26
N LEU A 15 25.40 6.45 10.18
CA LEU A 15 25.90 6.62 8.82
C LEU A 15 26.15 8.10 8.48
N ALA A 16 25.22 8.99 8.85
CA ALA A 16 25.36 10.42 8.60
C ALA A 16 26.53 11.04 9.40
N LEU A 17 26.70 10.67 10.66
CA LEU A 17 27.82 11.13 11.49
C LEU A 17 29.16 10.61 10.97
N CYS A 18 29.22 9.34 10.56
CA CYS A 18 30.41 8.76 9.93
C CYS A 18 30.76 9.49 8.62
N GLY A 19 29.75 9.80 7.78
CA GLY A 19 29.94 10.57 6.56
C GLY A 19 30.45 12.00 6.82
N ALA A 20 29.87 12.69 7.81
CA ALA A 20 30.31 14.03 8.20
C ALA A 20 31.75 14.02 8.74
N TYR A 21 32.12 13.00 9.51
CA TYR A 21 33.50 12.81 9.96
C TYR A 21 34.46 12.56 8.77
N GLY A 22 34.03 11.79 7.77
CA GLY A 22 34.78 11.58 6.53
C GLY A 22 34.98 12.88 5.75
N MET A 23 33.97 13.76 5.67
CA MET A 23 34.09 15.08 5.05
C MET A 23 35.07 15.98 5.81
N TRP A 24 34.98 16.01 7.14
CA TRP A 24 35.88 16.79 7.98
C TRP A 24 37.33 16.34 7.78
N SER A 25 37.58 15.04 7.91
CA SER A 25 38.91 14.48 7.74
C SER A 25 39.42 14.67 6.31
N GLY A 26 38.55 14.49 5.31
CA GLY A 26 38.90 14.67 3.90
C GLY A 26 39.39 16.06 3.56
N TRP A 27 38.89 17.09 4.27
CA TRP A 27 39.27 18.48 4.08
C TRP A 27 40.77 18.73 4.28
N ASP A 28 41.36 18.16 5.33
CA ASP A 28 42.78 18.32 5.63
C ASP A 28 43.68 17.59 4.61
N TYR A 29 43.15 16.55 3.95
CA TYR A 29 43.85 15.75 2.94
C TYR A 29 43.60 16.20 1.49
N ILE A 30 42.91 17.32 1.25
CA ILE A 30 42.61 17.82 -0.12
C ILE A 30 43.88 18.08 -0.92
N GLN A 31 44.97 18.50 -0.27
CA GLN A 31 46.25 18.75 -0.92
C GLN A 31 46.96 17.48 -1.42
N LEU A 32 46.50 16.28 -1.00
CA LEU A 32 47.12 15.00 -1.32
C LEU A 32 46.34 14.20 -2.39
N GLU A 33 45.47 14.85 -3.16
CA GLU A 33 44.52 14.29 -4.16
C GLU A 33 43.47 13.30 -3.60
N ARG A 34 43.79 12.64 -2.48
CA ARG A 34 42.96 11.67 -1.77
C ARG A 34 41.83 12.31 -0.96
N GLY A 35 41.95 13.58 -0.60
CA GLY A 35 40.91 14.30 0.15
C GLY A 35 39.58 14.41 -0.61
N TRP A 36 39.63 14.51 -1.95
CA TRP A 36 38.43 14.57 -2.79
C TRP A 36 37.58 13.30 -2.69
N SER A 37 38.21 12.13 -2.78
CA SER A 37 37.49 10.85 -2.68
C SER A 37 36.87 10.64 -1.30
N LEU A 38 37.58 11.01 -0.22
CA LEU A 38 37.08 10.89 1.14
C LEU A 38 35.92 11.86 1.42
N PHE A 39 36.01 13.08 0.88
CA PHE A 39 34.95 14.08 0.99
C PHE A 39 33.69 13.67 0.21
N ILE A 40 33.83 13.21 -1.03
CA ILE A 40 32.70 12.73 -1.86
C ILE A 40 32.06 11.48 -1.24
N GLY A 41 32.88 10.54 -0.76
CA GLY A 41 32.39 9.37 -0.02
C GLY A 41 31.62 9.77 1.24
N GLY A 42 32.14 10.75 1.99
CA GLY A 42 31.49 11.32 3.15
C GLY A 42 30.14 11.97 2.82
N ALA A 43 30.06 12.79 1.77
CA ALA A 43 28.82 13.42 1.32
C ALA A 43 27.76 12.40 0.88
N THR A 44 28.20 11.31 0.22
CA THR A 44 27.33 10.19 -0.17
C THR A 44 26.78 9.47 1.07
N ALA A 45 27.64 9.20 2.06
CA ALA A 45 27.24 8.58 3.32
C ALA A 45 26.28 9.47 4.14
N VAL A 46 26.49 10.80 4.17
CA VAL A 46 25.55 11.76 4.79
C VAL A 46 24.19 11.69 4.11
N SER A 47 24.16 11.77 2.79
CA SER A 47 22.92 11.72 2.01
C SER A 47 22.17 10.40 2.23
N GLY A 48 22.88 9.28 2.17
CA GLY A 48 22.34 7.96 2.49
C GLY A 48 21.82 7.84 3.91
N GLY A 49 22.51 8.45 4.89
CA GLY A 49 22.11 8.49 6.29
C GLY A 49 20.78 9.22 6.49
N VAL A 50 20.63 10.39 5.86
CA VAL A 50 19.38 11.18 5.88
C VAL A 50 18.22 10.39 5.26
N VAL A 51 18.44 9.74 4.10
CA VAL A 51 17.42 8.91 3.45
C VAL A 51 17.01 7.73 4.34
N THR A 52 17.99 7.08 4.98
CA THR A 52 17.74 5.96 5.90
C THR A 52 16.93 6.41 7.10
N MET A 53 17.22 7.58 7.68
CA MET A 53 16.38 8.15 8.75
C MET A 53 14.95 8.42 8.30
N ALA A 54 14.76 9.00 7.11
CA ALA A 54 13.44 9.28 6.56
C ALA A 54 12.63 7.99 6.41
N LEU A 55 13.26 6.92 5.92
CA LEU A 55 12.65 5.60 5.83
C LEU A 55 12.31 5.03 7.21
N GLY A 56 13.21 5.15 8.19
CA GLY A 56 12.95 4.75 9.56
C GLY A 56 11.75 5.49 10.16
N ARG A 57 11.60 6.79 9.87
CA ARG A 57 10.43 7.58 10.27
C ARG A 57 9.15 7.09 9.58
N ALA A 58 9.20 6.79 8.28
CA ALA A 58 8.06 6.26 7.54
C ALA A 58 7.57 4.92 8.10
N ILE A 59 8.50 3.99 8.38
CA ILE A 59 8.21 2.70 9.04
C ILE A 59 7.61 2.94 10.44
N GLY A 60 8.15 3.91 11.19
CA GLY A 60 7.61 4.29 12.50
C GLY A 60 6.19 4.87 12.45
N VAL A 61 5.81 5.54 11.36
CA VAL A 61 4.44 6.00 11.12
C VAL A 61 3.54 4.82 10.78
N LEU A 62 3.95 3.95 9.85
CA LEU A 62 3.19 2.78 9.45
C LEU A 62 2.93 1.81 10.61
N GLY A 63 3.95 1.51 11.42
CA GLY A 63 3.77 0.65 12.60
C GLY A 63 2.81 1.24 13.63
N ARG A 64 2.83 2.57 13.81
CA ARG A 64 1.86 3.27 14.67
C ARG A 64 0.45 3.24 14.11
N ILE A 65 0.28 3.25 12.80
CA ILE A 65 -1.04 3.11 12.15
C ILE A 65 -1.52 1.66 12.30
N ALA A 66 -0.66 0.67 12.04
CA ALA A 66 -0.99 -0.74 12.17
C ALA A 66 -1.45 -1.11 13.60
N ASP A 67 -0.82 -0.56 14.63
CA ASP A 67 -1.25 -0.75 16.04
C ASP A 67 -2.64 -0.17 16.34
N LYS A 68 -3.09 0.83 15.57
CA LYS A 68 -4.36 1.52 15.77
C LYS A 68 -5.50 0.95 14.93
N VAL A 69 -5.21 0.07 13.96
CA VAL A 69 -6.23 -0.63 13.19
C VAL A 69 -6.70 -1.82 14.03
N PRO A 70 -7.97 -1.85 14.49
CA PRO A 70 -8.53 -3.02 15.15
C PRO A 70 -8.45 -4.20 14.17
N ALA A 71 -8.24 -5.41 14.68
CA ALA A 71 -8.11 -6.64 13.92
C ALA A 71 -9.41 -7.03 13.17
N MET A 72 -9.84 -6.23 12.21
CA MET A 72 -10.94 -6.55 11.30
C MET A 72 -10.55 -7.69 10.34
N GLN A 73 -9.25 -8.00 10.26
CA GLN A 73 -8.69 -9.03 9.40
C GLN A 73 -8.68 -10.45 9.98
N ALA A 74 -8.95 -10.64 11.28
CA ALA A 74 -9.01 -11.99 11.85
C ALA A 74 -10.28 -12.76 11.43
N SER A 75 -11.35 -12.04 11.03
CA SER A 75 -12.60 -12.66 10.58
C SER A 75 -12.60 -13.06 9.10
N ALA A 76 -11.82 -12.39 8.24
CA ALA A 76 -11.84 -12.64 6.79
C ALA A 76 -11.17 -13.98 6.37
N THR A 77 -10.32 -14.55 7.24
CA THR A 77 -9.69 -15.86 7.01
C THR A 77 -10.44 -17.03 7.66
N ALA A 78 -11.38 -16.75 8.58
CA ALA A 78 -12.19 -17.80 9.22
C ALA A 78 -13.37 -18.24 8.32
N ASP A 79 -13.85 -17.37 7.42
CA ASP A 79 -14.94 -17.66 6.49
C ASP A 79 -14.53 -18.48 5.24
N LEU A 80 -13.25 -18.86 5.10
CA LEU A 80 -12.77 -19.62 3.93
C LEU A 80 -12.68 -21.14 4.16
N VAL A 81 -13.08 -21.67 5.32
CA VAL A 81 -12.96 -23.11 5.64
C VAL A 81 -14.30 -23.81 5.94
N GLU A 82 -15.40 -23.09 6.17
CA GLU A 82 -16.67 -23.71 6.58
C GLU A 82 -17.84 -23.35 5.64
N ASP A 83 -17.81 -23.81 4.38
CA ASP A 83 -19.05 -24.33 3.76
C ASP A 83 -18.75 -25.09 2.45
N ALA A 84 -18.76 -26.42 2.54
CA ALA A 84 -19.08 -27.31 1.44
C ALA A 84 -19.89 -28.47 2.04
N PRO A 85 -21.22 -28.43 1.87
CA PRO A 85 -21.82 -29.21 0.79
C PRO A 85 -23.01 -28.52 0.09
N ALA A 86 -23.00 -28.55 -1.24
CA ALA A 86 -24.21 -28.37 -2.07
C ALA A 86 -25.11 -29.65 -1.99
N PRO A 87 -26.33 -29.70 -2.55
CA PRO A 87 -27.23 -28.65 -3.10
C PRO A 87 -28.72 -28.83 -2.71
N GLN A 88 -29.50 -27.78 -2.41
CA GLN A 88 -30.97 -27.84 -2.54
C GLN A 88 -31.60 -26.53 -3.02
N GLN A 89 -32.21 -26.61 -4.21
CA GLN A 89 -33.19 -25.65 -4.72
C GLN A 89 -34.42 -25.64 -3.79
N GLN A 90 -34.74 -24.48 -3.21
CA GLN A 90 -36.08 -24.14 -2.73
C GLN A 90 -36.39 -22.71 -3.17
N GLN A 91 -37.08 -22.60 -4.31
CA GLN A 91 -37.88 -21.41 -4.61
C GLN A 91 -39.04 -21.38 -3.60
N GLN A 92 -39.04 -20.37 -2.73
CA GLN A 92 -40.16 -20.06 -1.84
C GLN A 92 -40.62 -18.60 -2.03
N PRO A 93 -41.93 -18.30 -1.96
CA PRO A 93 -42.56 -17.16 -2.62
C PRO A 93 -42.23 -15.77 -2.02
N VAL A 94 -42.35 -14.78 -2.90
CA VAL A 94 -42.16 -13.33 -2.73
C VAL A 94 -42.89 -12.79 -1.48
N ALA A 95 -42.11 -12.37 -0.48
CA ALA A 95 -42.51 -11.35 0.48
C ALA A 95 -41.84 -10.03 0.08
N ALA A 96 -42.63 -8.97 -0.10
CA ALA A 96 -42.16 -7.67 -0.54
C ALA A 96 -41.27 -7.01 0.52
N THR A 97 -39.96 -7.02 0.27
CA THR A 97 -38.94 -6.31 1.05
C THR A 97 -38.88 -4.84 0.59
N PRO A 98 -38.59 -3.86 1.48
CA PRO A 98 -38.59 -2.43 1.17
C PRO A 98 -37.71 -2.06 -0.03
N PRO A 99 -37.96 -0.94 -0.73
CA PRO A 99 -37.18 -0.58 -1.91
C PRO A 99 -35.68 -0.59 -1.58
N PRO A 100 -34.86 -1.31 -2.35
CA PRO A 100 -33.43 -1.38 -2.12
C PRO A 100 -32.88 0.04 -2.16
N LYS A 101 -32.26 0.47 -1.06
CA LYS A 101 -31.52 1.73 -0.99
C LYS A 101 -30.56 1.74 -2.19
N PRO A 102 -30.57 2.79 -3.04
CA PRO A 102 -29.73 2.80 -4.23
C PRO A 102 -28.28 2.56 -3.81
N PRO A 103 -27.56 1.64 -4.47
CA PRO A 103 -26.18 1.31 -4.15
C PRO A 103 -25.36 2.59 -4.04
N VAL A 104 -24.71 2.78 -2.90
CA VAL A 104 -23.91 3.98 -2.62
C VAL A 104 -22.55 3.79 -3.25
N GLU A 105 -22.06 4.80 -3.95
CA GLU A 105 -20.69 4.83 -4.47
C GLU A 105 -19.71 4.88 -3.28
N VAL A 106 -18.88 3.84 -3.18
CA VAL A 106 -17.88 3.67 -2.13
C VAL A 106 -16.55 4.23 -2.57
N ASP A 107 -16.16 3.98 -3.83
CA ASP A 107 -14.89 4.42 -4.38
C ASP A 107 -14.97 4.67 -5.88
N ARG A 108 -14.10 5.55 -6.38
CA ARG A 108 -13.96 5.88 -7.80
C ARG A 108 -12.49 5.93 -8.19
N TYR A 109 -12.13 5.10 -9.16
CA TYR A 109 -10.77 5.03 -9.69
C TYR A 109 -10.75 5.30 -11.20
N MET A 110 -9.80 6.11 -11.66
CA MET A 110 -9.61 6.39 -13.09
C MET A 110 -8.28 5.81 -13.55
N THR A 111 -8.30 4.99 -14.60
CA THR A 111 -7.08 4.45 -15.21
C THR A 111 -7.25 4.23 -16.70
N ALA A 112 -6.20 4.51 -17.48
CA ALA A 112 -6.14 4.27 -18.93
C ALA A 112 -7.36 4.79 -19.73
N GLY A 113 -8.00 5.87 -19.28
CA GLY A 113 -9.19 6.44 -19.94
C GLY A 113 -10.53 5.78 -19.56
N SER A 114 -10.53 4.85 -18.61
CA SER A 114 -11.72 4.21 -18.05
C SER A 114 -11.96 4.66 -16.60
N VAL A 115 -13.23 4.88 -16.26
CA VAL A 115 -13.68 5.21 -14.88
C VAL A 115 -14.28 3.96 -14.25
N TYR A 116 -13.78 3.57 -13.10
CA TYR A 116 -14.25 2.43 -12.32
C TYR A 116 -14.93 2.96 -11.06
N VAL A 117 -16.20 2.63 -10.88
CA VAL A 117 -17.00 3.01 -9.70
C VAL A 117 -17.31 1.74 -8.92
N MET A 118 -16.88 1.68 -7.66
CA MET A 118 -17.21 0.58 -6.74
C MET A 118 -18.40 0.97 -5.89
N PHE A 119 -19.41 0.11 -5.85
CA PHE A 119 -20.62 0.33 -5.07
C PHE A 119 -20.60 -0.48 -3.76
N SER A 120 -21.42 -0.05 -2.81
CA SER A 120 -21.57 -0.67 -1.49
C SER A 120 -22.10 -2.10 -1.53
N ASP A 121 -22.70 -2.50 -2.64
CA ASP A 121 -23.18 -3.86 -2.90
C ASP A 121 -22.08 -4.79 -3.48
N GLY A 122 -20.84 -4.28 -3.63
CA GLY A 122 -19.72 -5.01 -4.21
C GLY A 122 -19.70 -5.03 -5.75
N SER A 123 -20.74 -4.45 -6.39
CA SER A 123 -20.76 -4.30 -7.84
C SER A 123 -19.79 -3.20 -8.29
N VAL A 124 -19.30 -3.35 -9.52
CA VAL A 124 -18.35 -2.41 -10.12
C VAL A 124 -18.90 -1.96 -11.46
N GLU A 125 -18.99 -0.65 -11.67
CA GLU A 125 -19.33 -0.08 -12.97
C GLU A 125 -18.07 0.47 -13.64
N VAL A 126 -17.87 0.10 -14.90
CA VAL A 126 -16.77 0.56 -15.73
C VAL A 126 -17.33 1.42 -16.84
N GLN A 127 -16.90 2.67 -16.89
CA GLN A 127 -17.22 3.59 -17.97
C GLN A 127 -16.01 3.75 -18.87
N THR A 128 -16.11 3.25 -20.11
CA THR A 128 -15.06 3.34 -21.13
C THR A 128 -15.65 3.98 -22.38
N ASN A 129 -15.06 5.07 -22.88
CA ASN A 129 -15.55 5.81 -24.05
C ASN A 129 -17.05 6.19 -23.96
N GLY A 130 -17.52 6.51 -22.75
CA GLY A 130 -18.93 6.86 -22.49
C GLY A 130 -19.89 5.69 -22.34
N LEU A 131 -19.47 4.45 -22.63
CA LEU A 131 -20.25 3.24 -22.37
C LEU A 131 -20.03 2.79 -20.93
N ALA A 132 -21.09 2.79 -20.13
CA ALA A 132 -21.10 2.25 -18.78
C ALA A 132 -21.52 0.78 -18.80
N ARG A 133 -20.74 -0.09 -18.18
CA ARG A 133 -21.07 -1.51 -17.99
C ARG A 133 -20.91 -1.87 -16.52
N ARG A 134 -21.95 -2.46 -15.93
CA ARG A 134 -21.98 -2.87 -14.53
C ARG A 134 -21.74 -4.37 -14.39
N TYR A 135 -20.83 -4.72 -13.49
CA TYR A 135 -20.45 -6.08 -13.14
C TYR A 135 -20.88 -6.37 -11.71
N SER A 136 -21.35 -7.58 -11.44
CA SER A 136 -21.78 -8.00 -10.10
C SER A 136 -20.66 -8.04 -9.08
N SER A 137 -19.41 -8.14 -9.54
CA SER A 137 -18.22 -8.13 -8.70
C SER A 137 -16.97 -7.75 -9.51
N LEU A 138 -15.91 -7.40 -8.81
CA LEU A 138 -14.58 -7.20 -9.39
C LEU A 138 -14.05 -8.48 -10.07
N ALA A 139 -14.41 -9.67 -9.56
CA ALA A 139 -14.05 -10.94 -10.18
C ALA A 139 -14.72 -11.12 -11.56
N ALA A 140 -16.00 -10.75 -11.69
CA ALA A 140 -16.72 -10.79 -12.97
C ALA A 140 -16.10 -9.82 -13.99
N LEU A 141 -15.69 -8.63 -13.54
CA LEU A 141 -14.95 -7.68 -14.37
C LEU A 141 -13.60 -8.24 -14.83
N ARG A 142 -12.83 -8.90 -13.96
CA ARG A 142 -11.56 -9.53 -14.33
C ARG A 142 -11.75 -10.67 -15.34
N ALA A 143 -12.78 -11.48 -15.16
CA ALA A 143 -13.12 -12.55 -16.09
C ALA A 143 -13.44 -12.01 -17.50
N ASP A 144 -14.16 -10.88 -17.59
CA ASP A 144 -14.51 -10.24 -18.86
C ASP A 144 -13.32 -9.55 -19.55
N THR A 145 -12.41 -8.95 -18.76
CA THR A 145 -11.25 -8.20 -19.28
C THR A 145 -10.02 -9.07 -19.55
N GLY A 146 -9.99 -10.32 -19.08
CA GLY A 146 -8.87 -11.25 -19.26
C GLY A 146 -7.58 -10.82 -18.55
N VAL A 147 -7.63 -9.81 -17.67
CA VAL A 147 -6.48 -9.29 -16.93
C VAL A 147 -6.28 -10.14 -15.68
N GLY A 148 -5.68 -11.32 -15.86
CA GLY A 148 -5.32 -12.21 -14.76
C GLY A 148 -4.93 -13.61 -15.24
N GLY A 149 -3.67 -13.79 -15.66
CA GLY A 149 -3.14 -15.11 -16.00
C GLY A 149 -1.82 -15.04 -16.77
N GLY A 150 -0.75 -14.63 -16.10
CA GLY A 150 0.65 -14.79 -16.52
C GLY A 150 1.51 -15.02 -15.30
#